data_AF-A0A1E3H7A3-F1
#
_entry.id   AF-A0A1E3H7A3-F1
#
_cell.length_a   1.000
_cell.length_b   1.000
_cell.length_c   1.000
_cell.angle_alpha   90.00
_cell.angle_beta   90.00
_cell.angle_gamma   90.00
#
_symmetry.space_group_name_H-M   'P 1'
#
loop_
_entity.id
_entity.type
_entity.pdbx_description
1 polymer ?
#
loop_
_entity_poly.entity_id
_entity_poly.type
_entity_poly.pdbx_seq_one_letter_code
_entity_poly.pdbx_strand_id
1 'polypeptide(L)'
;MLSRFRNQMKIERRGITYVVEVTFTSRDRDKAARYANAIAETFIAQQSGTRVDAASDAADWLRTRLSALAESVRSSEAAVAEARTRYGIVNAGNDITVRERELGDLVQQVALARSRAEEASARYEQSRISVSDPLSENPEGATSSVLSNLRIQHSQLGRQMAELRLVYGDRHPTLQALQVQMASNEAQIRVEVDRQIAQADRSAKAAREQLVALESRLQQMEQEAATTDEASVKVRALEREAEANRRLYEEFLGRFKATSEQTSLQKSEARIVSPATPPLKSTRISPIILGIAGIMLGIVAGFGSALLGEALSAAGLMRRRVPTSPAPDKTHAPAPMRFATPPPPSRPPRSSRPSSPRPPHR
;
A
#
# COMPACT_ATOMS: atom_id res chain seq x y z
N MET A 1 -27.24 -44.16 -7.68
CA MET A 1 -26.77 -44.99 -6.54
C MET A 1 -26.30 -44.16 -5.34
N LEU A 2 -25.56 -43.06 -5.55
CA LEU A 2 -24.96 -42.22 -4.49
C LEU A 2 -25.91 -41.85 -3.33
N SER A 3 -27.19 -41.60 -3.60
CA SER A 3 -28.19 -41.29 -2.56
C SER A 3 -28.31 -42.38 -1.47
N ARG A 4 -28.16 -43.67 -1.81
CA ARG A 4 -28.14 -44.75 -0.81
C ARG A 4 -26.86 -44.77 0.02
N PHE A 5 -25.73 -44.41 -0.57
CA PHE A 5 -24.44 -44.31 0.13
C PHE A 5 -24.44 -43.11 1.10
N ARG A 6 -24.89 -41.94 0.65
CA ARG A 6 -25.04 -40.75 1.50
C ARG A 6 -25.98 -41.00 2.68
N ASN A 7 -27.11 -41.70 2.46
CA ASN A 7 -28.05 -42.04 3.53
C ASN A 7 -27.55 -43.17 4.47
N GLN A 8 -26.39 -43.79 4.18
CA GLN A 8 -25.72 -44.76 5.06
C GLN A 8 -24.56 -44.13 5.85
N MET A 9 -24.13 -42.94 5.45
CA MET A 9 -23.06 -42.17 6.09
C MET A 9 -23.66 -41.15 7.07
N LYS A 10 -23.11 -41.10 8.29
CA LYS A 10 -23.44 -40.09 9.30
C LYS A 10 -22.14 -39.43 9.76
N ILE A 11 -22.08 -38.10 9.71
CA ILE A 11 -20.92 -37.30 10.12
C ILE A 11 -21.40 -36.30 11.16
N GLU A 12 -20.85 -36.36 12.37
CA GLU A 12 -21.22 -35.47 13.48
C GLU A 12 -19.98 -35.02 14.26
N ARG A 13 -20.04 -33.82 14.86
CA ARG A 13 -18.99 -33.34 15.78
C ARG A 13 -19.24 -33.96 17.16
N ARG A 14 -18.19 -34.51 17.78
CA ARG A 14 -18.29 -35.21 19.07
C ARG A 14 -18.33 -34.20 20.23
N GLY A 15 -19.53 -33.67 20.48
CA GLY A 15 -19.77 -32.61 21.48
C GLY A 15 -19.03 -31.32 21.11
N ILE A 16 -18.45 -30.66 22.12
CA ILE A 16 -17.66 -29.43 21.92
C ILE A 16 -16.23 -29.68 21.42
N THR A 17 -15.77 -30.93 21.32
CA THR A 17 -14.39 -31.26 20.92
C THR A 17 -14.14 -30.99 19.42
N TYR A 18 -12.87 -30.93 19.00
CA TYR A 18 -12.48 -30.87 17.59
C TYR A 18 -12.51 -32.25 16.89
N VAL A 19 -13.12 -33.27 17.49
CA VAL A 19 -13.22 -34.61 16.91
C VAL A 19 -14.49 -34.71 16.06
N VAL A 20 -14.33 -35.11 14.80
CA VAL A 20 -15.42 -35.49 13.90
C VAL A 20 -15.57 -37.01 13.91
N GLU A 21 -16.79 -37.49 14.15
CA GLU A 21 -17.14 -38.91 14.17
C GLU A 21 -17.79 -39.29 12.83
N VAL A 22 -17.16 -40.20 12.08
CA VAL A 22 -17.60 -40.68 10.76
C VAL A 22 -18.13 -42.10 10.88
N THR A 23 -19.45 -42.26 10.82
CA THR A 23 -20.13 -43.57 10.89
C THR A 23 -20.62 -43.99 9.51
N PHE A 24 -20.39 -45.25 9.13
CA PHE A 24 -20.95 -45.84 7.91
C PHE A 24 -21.76 -47.12 8.19
N THR A 25 -23.01 -47.16 7.72
CA THR A 25 -23.98 -48.23 7.99
C THR A 25 -24.07 -49.23 6.84
N SER A 26 -23.43 -50.39 6.98
CA SER A 26 -23.49 -51.50 6.01
C SER A 26 -24.28 -52.71 6.54
N ARG A 27 -24.64 -53.64 5.65
CA ARG A 27 -25.12 -54.99 6.02
C ARG A 27 -23.98 -55.93 6.43
N ASP A 28 -22.75 -55.55 6.10
CA ASP A 28 -21.53 -56.31 6.24
C ASP A 28 -20.59 -55.51 7.16
N ARG A 29 -20.20 -56.13 8.29
CA ARG A 29 -19.42 -55.49 9.38
C ARG A 29 -18.04 -55.01 8.91
N ASP A 30 -17.42 -55.76 8.01
CA ASP A 30 -16.05 -55.54 7.57
C ASP A 30 -16.03 -54.48 6.46
N LYS A 31 -17.07 -54.45 5.62
CA LYS A 31 -17.34 -53.32 4.71
C LYS A 31 -17.72 -52.03 5.48
N ALA A 32 -18.43 -52.11 6.61
CA ALA A 32 -18.77 -50.92 7.41
C ALA A 32 -17.50 -50.18 7.89
N ALA A 33 -16.59 -50.91 8.54
CA ALA A 33 -15.31 -50.38 9.01
C ALA A 33 -14.44 -49.86 7.85
N ARG A 34 -14.31 -50.65 6.77
CA ARG A 34 -13.52 -50.25 5.59
C ARG A 34 -14.02 -48.96 4.93
N TYR A 35 -15.34 -48.78 4.77
CA TYR A 35 -15.87 -47.56 4.17
C TYR A 35 -15.70 -46.34 5.10
N ALA A 36 -15.88 -46.49 6.42
CA ALA A 36 -15.65 -45.41 7.36
C ALA A 36 -14.18 -44.94 7.38
N ASN A 37 -13.22 -45.87 7.40
CA ASN A 37 -11.79 -45.54 7.32
C ASN A 37 -11.43 -44.91 5.98
N ALA A 38 -11.87 -45.50 4.85
CA ALA A 38 -11.58 -44.97 3.52
C ALA A 38 -12.15 -43.54 3.30
N ILE A 39 -13.30 -43.20 3.90
CA ILE A 39 -13.83 -41.82 3.88
C ILE A 39 -12.90 -40.87 4.64
N ALA A 40 -12.43 -41.25 5.83
CA ALA A 40 -11.52 -40.42 6.63
C ALA A 40 -10.13 -40.27 5.97
N GLU A 41 -9.57 -41.35 5.42
CA GLU A 41 -8.31 -41.36 4.67
C GLU A 41 -8.40 -40.50 3.40
N THR A 42 -9.49 -40.65 2.63
CA THR A 42 -9.73 -39.84 1.41
C THR A 42 -9.91 -38.36 1.76
N PHE A 43 -10.63 -38.03 2.83
CA PHE A 43 -10.78 -36.65 3.29
C PHE A 43 -9.44 -36.03 3.70
N ILE A 44 -8.60 -36.76 4.44
CA ILE A 44 -7.25 -36.31 4.82
C ILE A 44 -6.38 -36.09 3.57
N ALA A 45 -6.37 -37.03 2.64
CA ALA A 45 -5.61 -36.91 1.39
C ALA A 45 -6.11 -35.74 0.51
N GLN A 46 -7.43 -35.59 0.35
CA GLN A 46 -8.03 -34.50 -0.42
C GLN A 46 -7.78 -33.13 0.21
N GLN A 47 -7.86 -33.02 1.54
CA GLN A 47 -7.56 -31.77 2.26
C GLN A 47 -6.09 -31.36 2.10
N SER A 48 -5.17 -32.34 2.08
CA SER A 48 -3.75 -32.08 1.81
C SER A 48 -3.51 -31.68 0.35
N GLY A 49 -4.10 -32.40 -0.62
CA GLY A 49 -3.97 -32.09 -2.05
C GLY A 49 -4.47 -30.69 -2.38
N THR A 50 -5.70 -30.36 -1.99
CA THR A 50 -6.32 -29.04 -2.22
C THR A 50 -5.47 -27.89 -1.65
N ARG A 51 -4.70 -28.12 -0.58
CA ARG A 51 -3.80 -27.13 0.03
C ARG A 51 -2.41 -27.07 -0.62
N VAL A 52 -1.96 -28.15 -1.26
CA VAL A 52 -0.78 -28.12 -2.14
C VAL A 52 -1.11 -27.40 -3.44
N ASP A 53 -2.25 -27.73 -4.07
CA ASP A 53 -2.72 -27.10 -5.30
C ASP A 53 -2.86 -25.58 -5.12
N ALA A 54 -3.61 -25.14 -4.10
CA ALA A 54 -3.79 -23.71 -3.81
C ALA A 54 -2.50 -22.97 -3.41
N ALA A 55 -1.51 -23.67 -2.84
CA ALA A 55 -0.19 -23.09 -2.55
C ALA A 55 0.68 -22.98 -3.82
N SER A 56 0.55 -23.94 -4.75
CA SER A 56 1.20 -23.92 -6.06
C SER A 56 0.64 -22.79 -6.94
N ASP A 57 -0.68 -22.65 -7.02
CA ASP A 57 -1.36 -21.55 -7.74
C ASP A 57 -0.90 -20.18 -7.22
N ALA A 58 -0.82 -20.03 -5.89
CA ALA A 58 -0.33 -18.81 -5.25
C ALA A 58 1.16 -18.56 -5.53
N ALA A 59 2.00 -19.61 -5.54
CA ALA A 59 3.42 -19.50 -5.87
C ALA A 59 3.65 -19.12 -7.33
N ASP A 60 2.89 -19.69 -8.28
CA ASP A 60 2.98 -19.34 -9.70
C ASP A 60 2.46 -17.92 -9.99
N TRP A 61 1.37 -17.49 -9.34
CA TRP A 61 0.92 -16.10 -9.40
C TRP A 61 1.98 -15.13 -8.85
N LEU A 62 2.59 -15.45 -7.70
CA LEU A 62 3.69 -14.67 -7.13
C LEU A 62 4.92 -14.65 -8.06
N ARG A 63 5.26 -15.76 -8.69
CA ARG A 63 6.36 -15.88 -9.68
C ARG A 63 6.12 -14.99 -10.89
N THR A 64 4.91 -14.97 -11.44
CA THR A 64 4.51 -14.08 -12.54
C THR A 64 4.50 -12.60 -12.12
N ARG A 65 4.07 -12.30 -10.89
CA ARG A 65 4.13 -10.93 -10.37
C ARG A 65 5.56 -10.46 -10.13
N LEU A 66 6.46 -11.36 -9.70
CA LEU A 66 7.87 -11.08 -9.47
C LEU A 66 8.64 -10.77 -10.75
N SER A 67 8.36 -11.43 -11.88
CA SER A 67 9.02 -11.08 -13.15
C SER A 67 8.61 -9.68 -13.62
N ALA A 68 7.34 -9.30 -13.48
CA ALA A 68 6.87 -7.94 -13.78
C ALA A 68 7.49 -6.89 -12.83
N LEU A 69 7.62 -7.19 -11.54
CA LEU A 69 8.27 -6.31 -10.58
C LEU A 69 9.79 -6.17 -10.85
N ALA A 70 10.48 -7.24 -11.23
CA ALA A 70 11.89 -7.19 -11.59
C ALA A 70 12.15 -6.34 -12.84
N GLU A 71 11.25 -6.35 -13.82
CA GLU A 71 11.31 -5.45 -14.97
C GLU A 71 11.04 -3.99 -14.58
N SER A 72 10.07 -3.76 -13.69
CA SER A 72 9.79 -2.42 -13.13
C SER A 72 11.00 -1.85 -12.39
N VAL A 73 11.66 -2.66 -11.54
CA VAL A 73 12.91 -2.28 -10.85
C VAL A 73 13.97 -1.90 -11.88
N ARG A 74 14.30 -2.79 -12.84
CA ARG A 74 15.31 -2.53 -13.87
C ARG A 74 15.02 -1.26 -14.67
N SER A 75 13.77 -1.04 -15.06
CA SER A 75 13.37 0.17 -15.78
C SER A 75 13.56 1.44 -14.95
N SER A 76 13.21 1.41 -13.66
CA SER A 76 13.40 2.56 -12.76
C SER A 76 14.87 2.81 -12.40
N GLU A 77 15.68 1.77 -12.20
CA GLU A 77 17.13 1.89 -11.98
C GLU A 77 17.85 2.40 -13.23
N ALA A 78 17.44 1.96 -14.43
CA ALA A 78 17.93 2.48 -15.70
C ALA A 78 17.58 3.96 -15.88
N ALA A 79 16.35 4.37 -15.52
CA ALA A 79 15.93 5.77 -15.57
C ALA A 79 16.72 6.66 -14.59
N VAL A 80 17.04 6.16 -13.38
CA VAL A 80 17.94 6.84 -12.44
C VAL A 80 19.35 6.98 -13.01
N ALA A 81 19.90 5.92 -13.60
CA ALA A 81 21.23 5.95 -14.22
C ALA A 81 21.28 6.94 -15.40
N GLU A 82 20.30 6.89 -16.30
CA GLU A 82 20.21 7.79 -17.45
C GLU A 82 20.04 9.25 -16.99
N ALA A 83 19.20 9.52 -15.99
CA ALA A 83 19.02 10.86 -15.45
C ALA A 83 20.31 11.40 -14.80
N ARG A 84 21.02 10.58 -14.02
CA ARG A 84 22.33 10.94 -13.45
C ARG A 84 23.35 11.28 -14.54
N THR A 85 23.45 10.48 -15.60
CA THR A 85 24.32 10.79 -16.75
C THR A 85 23.87 12.05 -17.50
N ARG A 86 22.58 12.20 -17.79
CA ARG A 86 21.99 13.33 -18.52
C ARG A 86 22.20 14.67 -17.81
N TYR A 87 22.18 14.68 -16.48
CA TYR A 87 22.39 15.88 -15.66
C TYR A 87 23.80 16.01 -15.06
N GLY A 88 24.73 15.09 -15.38
CA GLY A 88 26.10 15.10 -14.83
C GLY A 88 26.21 14.80 -13.33
N ILE A 89 25.13 14.32 -12.69
CA ILE A 89 25.06 14.12 -11.24
C ILE A 89 25.70 12.78 -10.87
N VAL A 90 27.03 12.79 -10.72
CA VAL A 90 27.83 11.62 -10.33
C VAL A 90 27.98 11.50 -8.81
N ASN A 91 28.22 12.60 -8.08
CA ASN A 91 28.40 12.61 -6.62
C ASN A 91 27.56 13.71 -5.92
N ALA A 92 26.24 13.66 -6.10
CA ALA A 92 25.28 14.64 -5.58
C ALA A 92 25.56 15.17 -4.16
N GLY A 93 25.88 14.30 -3.20
CA GLY A 93 26.11 14.71 -1.81
C GLY A 93 27.36 15.57 -1.58
N ASN A 94 28.47 15.28 -2.28
CA ASN A 94 29.72 16.01 -2.09
C ASN A 94 29.74 17.29 -2.94
N ASP A 95 29.30 17.21 -4.20
CA ASP A 95 29.44 18.30 -5.16
C ASP A 95 28.52 19.50 -4.80
N ILE A 96 27.35 19.24 -4.21
CA ILE A 96 26.46 20.28 -3.67
C ILE A 96 27.13 20.95 -2.44
N THR A 97 27.59 20.16 -1.46
CA THR A 97 28.22 20.66 -0.23
C THR A 97 29.50 21.48 -0.48
N VAL A 98 30.20 21.26 -1.60
CA VAL A 98 31.32 22.11 -2.03
C VAL A 98 30.81 23.42 -2.64
N ARG A 99 29.88 23.36 -3.60
CA ARG A 99 29.34 24.55 -4.27
C ARG A 99 28.62 25.51 -3.33
N GLU A 100 27.88 24.99 -2.33
CA GLU A 100 27.25 25.80 -1.28
C GLU A 100 28.29 26.60 -0.47
N ARG A 101 29.45 26.00 -0.17
CA ARG A 101 30.55 26.69 0.54
C ARG A 101 31.19 27.76 -0.34
N GLU A 102 31.50 27.44 -1.60
CA GLU A 102 32.08 28.41 -2.54
C GLU A 102 31.15 29.60 -2.79
N LEU A 103 29.83 29.38 -2.83
CA LEU A 103 28.83 30.43 -2.93
C LEU A 103 28.81 31.30 -1.66
N GLY A 104 28.88 30.70 -0.47
CA GLY A 104 29.02 31.43 0.80
C GLY A 104 30.30 32.29 0.86
N ASP A 105 31.44 31.73 0.46
CA ASP A 105 32.72 32.44 0.37
C ASP A 105 32.66 33.59 -0.65
N LEU A 106 31.91 33.43 -1.76
CA LEU A 106 31.71 34.46 -2.77
C LEU A 106 30.75 35.57 -2.30
N VAL A 107 29.68 35.25 -1.58
CA VAL A 107 28.80 36.24 -0.93
C VAL A 107 29.59 37.09 0.07
N GLN A 108 30.48 36.48 0.86
CA GLN A 108 31.37 37.23 1.75
C GLN A 108 32.35 38.13 0.98
N GLN A 109 32.89 37.67 -0.15
CA GLN A 109 33.74 38.49 -1.02
C GLN A 109 32.98 39.66 -1.65
N VAL A 110 31.74 39.47 -2.10
CA VAL A 110 30.86 40.55 -2.62
C VAL A 110 30.58 41.59 -1.53
N ALA A 111 30.27 41.18 -0.31
CA ALA A 111 30.05 42.11 0.81
C ALA A 111 31.29 42.96 1.13
N LEU A 112 32.48 42.33 1.16
CA LEU A 112 33.76 43.03 1.36
C LEU A 112 34.13 43.96 0.18
N ALA A 113 33.85 43.54 -1.05
CA ALA A 113 34.07 44.36 -2.25
C ALA A 113 33.12 45.57 -2.29
N ARG A 114 31.86 45.39 -1.88
CA ARG A 114 30.86 46.47 -1.82
C ARG A 114 31.27 47.54 -0.83
N SER A 115 31.64 47.15 0.39
CA SER A 115 32.15 48.08 1.42
C SER A 115 33.38 48.87 0.93
N ARG A 116 34.31 48.22 0.21
CA ARG A 116 35.46 48.91 -0.41
C ARG A 116 35.07 49.87 -1.54
N ALA A 117 34.09 49.51 -2.37
CA ALA A 117 33.60 50.35 -3.45
C ALA A 117 32.83 51.58 -2.93
N GLU A 118 32.06 51.42 -1.86
CA GLU A 118 31.41 52.50 -1.12
C GLU A 118 32.44 53.43 -0.47
N GLU A 119 33.42 52.89 0.25
CA GLU A 119 34.49 53.68 0.88
C GLU A 119 35.32 54.46 -0.15
N ALA A 120 35.75 53.81 -1.25
CA ALA A 120 36.49 54.48 -2.31
C ALA A 120 35.65 55.57 -3.01
N SER A 121 34.33 55.36 -3.15
CA SER A 121 33.40 56.36 -3.68
C SER A 121 33.25 57.57 -2.75
N ALA A 122 33.13 57.34 -1.44
CA ALA A 122 33.04 58.41 -0.44
C ALA A 122 34.33 59.25 -0.40
N ARG A 123 35.50 58.60 -0.43
CA ARG A 123 36.81 59.28 -0.52
C ARG A 123 36.93 60.13 -1.80
N TYR A 124 36.41 59.64 -2.93
CA TYR A 124 36.39 60.40 -4.18
C TYR A 124 35.53 61.66 -4.09
N GLU A 125 34.28 61.56 -3.64
CA GLU A 125 33.41 62.75 -3.51
C GLU A 125 33.95 63.75 -2.46
N GLN A 126 34.53 63.28 -1.35
CA GLN A 126 35.22 64.16 -0.38
C GLN A 126 36.42 64.90 -1.02
N SER A 127 37.20 64.22 -1.88
CA SER A 127 38.28 64.86 -2.64
C SER A 127 37.77 65.90 -3.64
N ARG A 128 36.58 65.71 -4.22
CA ARG A 128 35.93 66.70 -5.11
C ARG A 128 35.40 67.92 -4.37
N ILE A 129 34.80 67.74 -3.19
CA ILE A 129 34.38 68.85 -2.32
C ILE A 129 35.60 69.70 -1.93
N SER A 130 36.76 69.06 -1.73
CA SER A 130 38.03 69.74 -1.45
C SER A 130 38.57 70.61 -2.62
N VAL A 131 37.96 70.56 -3.82
CA VAL A 131 38.30 71.46 -4.94
C VAL A 131 37.76 72.88 -4.74
N SER A 132 36.59 73.04 -4.11
CA SER A 132 35.98 74.37 -3.94
C SER A 132 36.73 75.26 -2.93
N ASP A 133 37.54 74.65 -2.07
CA ASP A 133 38.52 75.36 -1.24
C ASP A 133 39.82 74.52 -1.12
N PRO A 134 40.77 74.69 -2.05
CA PRO A 134 42.05 73.97 -2.01
C PRO A 134 42.94 74.38 -0.83
N LEU A 135 42.68 75.54 -0.21
CA LEU A 135 43.48 76.12 0.86
C LEU A 135 42.95 75.76 2.25
N SER A 136 41.69 75.34 2.37
CA SER A 136 41.06 74.88 3.61
C SER A 136 41.93 73.88 4.38
N GLU A 137 42.25 74.18 5.64
CA GLU A 137 43.05 73.30 6.51
C GLU A 137 42.32 72.00 6.93
N ASN A 138 41.07 71.80 6.47
CA ASN A 138 40.21 70.68 6.84
C ASN A 138 40.92 69.32 6.59
N PRO A 139 41.21 68.49 7.62
CA PRO A 139 42.26 67.46 7.49
C PRO A 139 41.82 66.15 6.83
N GLU A 140 40.51 65.86 6.80
CA GLU A 140 39.98 64.50 6.64
C GLU A 140 40.24 63.85 5.26
N GLY A 141 40.63 64.63 4.25
CA GLY A 141 41.06 64.13 2.94
C GLY A 141 42.58 64.12 2.71
N ALA A 142 43.38 64.78 3.56
CA ALA A 142 44.75 65.19 3.29
C ALA A 142 45.81 64.08 3.47
N THR A 143 45.61 62.94 2.78
CA THR A 143 46.50 61.77 2.85
C THR A 143 47.86 61.96 2.17
N SER A 144 48.04 62.99 1.34
CA SER A 144 49.32 63.34 0.73
C SER A 144 50.16 64.25 1.63
N SER A 145 51.32 63.76 2.08
CA SER A 145 52.32 64.57 2.80
C SER A 145 52.85 65.74 1.96
N VAL A 146 52.82 65.63 0.63
CA VAL A 146 53.19 66.71 -0.29
C VAL A 146 52.20 67.88 -0.18
N LEU A 147 50.90 67.61 -0.19
CA LEU A 147 49.87 68.64 -0.05
C LEU A 147 49.93 69.32 1.32
N SER A 148 50.18 68.56 2.39
CA SER A 148 50.39 69.10 3.74
C SER A 148 51.59 70.06 3.78
N ASN A 149 52.74 69.65 3.24
CA ASN A 149 53.93 70.49 3.14
C ASN A 149 53.68 71.77 2.32
N LEU A 150 52.97 71.68 1.19
CA LEU A 150 52.62 72.83 0.35
C LEU A 150 51.71 73.83 1.08
N ARG A 151 50.70 73.35 1.83
CA ARG A 151 49.83 74.19 2.67
C ARG A 151 50.59 74.87 3.81
N ILE A 152 51.53 74.16 4.46
CA ILE A 152 52.41 74.74 5.48
C ILE A 152 53.27 75.86 4.87
N GLN A 153 53.79 75.68 3.65
CA GLN A 153 54.52 76.73 2.92
C GLN A 153 53.64 77.92 2.54
N HIS A 154 52.39 77.69 2.10
CA HIS A 154 51.41 78.77 1.83
C HIS A 154 51.18 79.63 3.08
N SER A 155 50.91 78.97 4.21
CA SER A 155 50.73 79.58 5.53
C SER A 155 51.97 80.36 6.00
N GLN A 156 53.18 79.87 5.70
CA GLN A 156 54.45 80.58 5.97
C GLN A 156 54.63 81.83 5.09
N LEU A 157 54.43 81.72 3.78
CA LEU A 157 54.52 82.84 2.83
C LEU A 157 53.49 83.93 3.15
N GLY A 158 52.26 83.55 3.49
CA GLY A 158 51.21 84.48 3.91
C GLY A 158 51.57 85.29 5.15
N ARG A 159 52.20 84.66 6.16
CA ARG A 159 52.72 85.39 7.34
C ARG A 159 53.83 86.37 6.98
N GLN A 160 54.82 85.94 6.19
CA GLN A 160 55.92 86.80 5.76
C GLN A 160 55.43 87.99 4.93
N MET A 161 54.43 87.78 4.07
CA MET A 161 53.80 88.86 3.30
C MET A 161 53.04 89.85 4.21
N ALA A 162 52.33 89.37 5.23
CA ALA A 162 51.64 90.25 6.18
C ALA A 162 52.63 91.12 6.99
N GLU A 163 53.73 90.52 7.45
CA GLU A 163 54.80 91.21 8.18
C GLU A 163 55.50 92.28 7.31
N LEU A 164 55.97 91.91 6.12
CA LEU A 164 56.61 92.83 5.18
C LEU A 164 55.69 93.98 4.74
N ARG A 165 54.38 93.72 4.61
CA ARG A 165 53.38 94.72 4.24
C ARG A 165 53.14 95.76 5.34
N LEU A 166 53.24 95.36 6.61
CA LEU A 166 53.17 96.27 7.76
C LEU A 166 54.37 97.25 7.80
N VAL A 167 55.56 96.78 7.42
CA VAL A 167 56.82 97.56 7.54
C VAL A 167 57.12 98.40 6.30
N TYR A 168 56.95 97.85 5.09
CA TYR A 168 57.42 98.49 3.85
C TYR A 168 56.29 98.93 2.90
N GLY A 169 55.04 98.53 3.16
CA GLY A 169 53.88 98.84 2.33
C GLY A 169 53.85 98.15 0.96
N ASP A 170 52.67 98.17 0.34
CA ASP A 170 52.26 97.35 -0.82
C ASP A 170 53.17 97.37 -2.07
N ARG A 171 54.08 98.34 -2.20
CA ARG A 171 54.93 98.51 -3.40
C ARG A 171 56.36 98.03 -3.25
N HIS A 172 56.75 97.46 -2.11
CA HIS A 172 58.14 97.02 -1.89
C HIS A 172 58.54 95.85 -2.81
N PRO A 173 59.73 95.85 -3.44
CA PRO A 173 60.13 94.79 -4.39
C PRO A 173 60.12 93.37 -3.82
N THR A 174 60.41 93.20 -2.52
CA THR A 174 60.37 91.87 -1.88
C THR A 174 58.94 91.31 -1.78
N LEU A 175 57.92 92.16 -1.61
CA LEU A 175 56.52 91.71 -1.61
C LEU A 175 56.10 91.20 -2.99
N GLN A 176 56.58 91.82 -4.07
CA GLN A 176 56.33 91.33 -5.43
C GLN A 176 56.97 89.96 -5.64
N ALA A 177 58.19 89.73 -5.13
CA ALA A 177 58.85 88.44 -5.17
C ALA A 177 58.07 87.37 -4.37
N LEU A 178 57.60 87.68 -3.16
CA LEU A 178 56.79 86.74 -2.37
C LEU A 178 55.41 86.49 -2.99
N GLN A 179 54.77 87.47 -3.64
CA GLN A 179 53.53 87.26 -4.39
C GLN A 179 53.70 86.24 -5.53
N VAL A 180 54.82 86.29 -6.26
CA VAL A 180 55.14 85.30 -7.30
C VAL A 180 55.40 83.91 -6.69
N GLN A 181 56.08 83.84 -5.53
CA GLN A 181 56.28 82.57 -4.81
C GLN A 181 54.96 81.97 -4.30
N MET A 182 54.07 82.80 -3.76
CA MET A 182 52.73 82.40 -3.30
C MET A 182 51.87 81.88 -4.47
N ALA A 183 51.81 82.61 -5.59
CA ALA A 183 51.08 82.17 -6.77
C ALA A 183 51.63 80.85 -7.37
N SER A 184 52.95 80.64 -7.29
CA SER A 184 53.61 79.39 -7.70
C SER A 184 53.27 78.22 -6.76
N ASN A 185 53.34 78.43 -5.44
CA ASN A 185 52.94 77.44 -4.43
C ASN A 185 51.45 77.07 -4.57
N GLU A 186 50.56 78.04 -4.80
CA GLU A 186 49.14 77.75 -5.08
C GLU A 186 48.92 76.96 -6.36
N ALA A 187 49.70 77.20 -7.41
CA ALA A 187 49.64 76.40 -8.63
C ALA A 187 50.07 74.94 -8.36
N GLN A 188 51.09 74.73 -7.51
CA GLN A 188 51.51 73.40 -7.06
C GLN A 188 50.45 72.72 -6.19
N ILE A 189 49.77 73.46 -5.30
CA ILE A 189 48.62 72.96 -4.51
C ILE A 189 47.51 72.48 -5.44
N ARG A 190 47.09 73.28 -6.43
CA ARG A 190 46.05 72.91 -7.40
C ARG A 190 46.41 71.62 -8.16
N VAL A 191 47.63 71.52 -8.69
CA VAL A 191 48.10 70.32 -9.41
C VAL A 191 48.14 69.07 -8.52
N GLU A 192 48.55 69.18 -7.25
CA GLU A 192 48.59 68.04 -6.32
C GLU A 192 47.20 67.63 -5.81
N VAL A 193 46.25 68.57 -5.73
CA VAL A 193 44.81 68.29 -5.48
C VAL A 193 44.19 67.57 -6.67
N ASP A 194 44.37 68.07 -7.90
CA ASP A 194 43.90 67.41 -9.13
C ASP A 194 44.47 65.99 -9.27
N ARG A 195 45.76 65.81 -8.93
CA ARG A 195 46.42 64.49 -8.95
C ARG A 195 45.80 63.52 -7.94
N GLN A 196 45.44 63.99 -6.75
CA GLN A 196 44.75 63.19 -5.73
C GLN A 196 43.33 62.80 -6.15
N ILE A 197 42.57 63.72 -6.73
CA ILE A 197 41.19 63.44 -7.21
C ILE A 197 41.23 62.44 -8.35
N ALA A 198 42.17 62.59 -9.30
CA ALA A 198 42.37 61.61 -10.36
C ALA A 198 42.81 60.24 -9.83
N GLN A 199 43.53 60.19 -8.71
CA GLN A 199 43.88 58.93 -8.03
C GLN A 199 42.67 58.31 -7.31
N ALA A 200 41.83 59.12 -6.65
CA ALA A 200 40.61 58.66 -6.00
C ALA A 200 39.56 58.16 -6.99
N ASP A 201 39.39 58.85 -8.14
CA ASP A 201 38.56 58.43 -9.27
C ASP A 201 38.95 57.04 -9.77
N ARG A 202 40.25 56.82 -10.02
CA ARG A 202 40.79 55.52 -10.45
C ARG A 202 40.56 54.43 -9.42
N SER A 203 40.74 54.71 -8.11
CA SER A 203 40.45 53.71 -7.07
C SER A 203 38.96 53.40 -6.92
N ALA A 204 38.08 54.41 -7.04
CA ALA A 204 36.64 54.22 -6.99
C ALA A 204 36.13 53.42 -8.19
N LYS A 205 36.64 53.69 -9.40
CA LYS A 205 36.33 52.90 -10.61
C LYS A 205 36.81 51.45 -10.48
N ALA A 206 38.08 51.23 -10.14
CA ALA A 206 38.61 49.88 -9.96
C ALA A 206 37.87 49.06 -8.89
N ALA A 207 37.46 49.69 -7.78
CA ALA A 207 36.67 49.02 -6.74
C ALA A 207 35.24 48.68 -7.20
N ARG A 208 34.59 49.55 -7.97
CA ARG A 208 33.27 49.28 -8.58
C ARG A 208 33.35 48.20 -9.66
N GLU A 209 34.39 48.20 -10.48
CA GLU A 209 34.66 47.16 -11.50
C GLU A 209 34.87 45.79 -10.85
N GLN A 210 35.63 45.73 -9.74
CA GLN A 210 35.78 44.51 -8.94
C GLN A 210 34.45 44.04 -8.32
N LEU A 211 33.62 44.96 -7.80
CA LEU A 211 32.29 44.63 -7.29
C LEU A 211 31.40 44.02 -8.38
N VAL A 212 31.27 44.68 -9.54
CA VAL A 212 30.43 44.21 -10.65
C VAL A 212 30.91 42.85 -11.18
N ALA A 213 32.22 42.62 -11.24
CA ALA A 213 32.76 41.31 -11.63
C ALA A 213 32.42 40.19 -10.63
N LEU A 214 32.44 40.49 -9.32
CA LEU A 214 32.07 39.54 -8.28
C LEU A 214 30.55 39.30 -8.21
N GLU A 215 29.73 40.35 -8.37
CA GLU A 215 28.27 40.25 -8.43
C GLU A 215 27.82 39.46 -9.67
N SER A 216 28.44 39.69 -10.84
CA SER A 216 28.17 38.91 -12.05
C SER A 216 28.57 37.43 -11.89
N ARG A 217 29.69 37.14 -11.21
CA ARG A 217 30.10 35.77 -10.90
C ARG A 217 29.16 35.10 -9.90
N LEU A 218 28.66 35.84 -8.90
CA LEU A 218 27.68 35.33 -7.95
C LEU A 218 26.38 34.95 -8.66
N GLN A 219 25.85 35.84 -9.51
CA GLN A 219 24.65 35.58 -10.31
C GLN A 219 24.81 34.35 -11.23
N GLN A 220 26.00 34.13 -11.81
CA GLN A 220 26.30 32.92 -12.60
C GLN A 220 26.26 31.67 -11.73
N MET A 221 26.94 31.67 -10.58
CA MET A 221 26.96 30.53 -9.65
C MET A 221 25.57 30.23 -9.04
N GLU A 222 24.73 31.25 -8.80
CA GLU A 222 23.34 31.09 -8.39
C GLU A 222 22.47 30.41 -9.47
N GLN A 223 22.67 30.74 -10.75
CA GLN A 223 21.97 30.11 -11.88
C GLN A 223 22.42 28.66 -12.10
N GLU A 224 23.72 28.39 -11.99
CA GLU A 224 24.28 27.02 -12.01
C GLU A 224 23.82 26.18 -10.82
N ALA A 225 23.72 26.77 -9.62
CA ALA A 225 23.15 26.10 -8.45
C ALA A 225 21.67 25.77 -8.66
N ALA A 226 20.84 26.74 -9.05
CA ALA A 226 19.40 26.53 -9.24
C ALA A 226 19.06 25.46 -10.30
N THR A 227 19.82 25.43 -11.40
CA THR A 227 19.67 24.38 -12.44
C THR A 227 20.17 23.02 -11.97
N THR A 228 21.26 22.97 -11.19
CA THR A 228 21.75 21.75 -10.54
C THR A 228 20.75 21.21 -9.52
N ASP A 229 20.07 22.07 -8.76
CA ASP A 229 19.06 21.69 -7.79
C ASP A 229 17.79 21.16 -8.44
N GLU A 230 17.29 21.80 -9.50
CA GLU A 230 16.13 21.29 -10.24
C GLU A 230 16.41 19.89 -10.81
N ALA A 231 17.61 19.67 -11.37
CA ALA A 231 18.07 18.36 -11.81
C ALA A 231 18.21 17.36 -10.64
N SER A 232 18.75 17.80 -9.51
CA SER A 232 18.90 16.98 -8.29
C SER A 232 17.58 16.61 -7.64
N VAL A 233 16.52 17.41 -7.80
CA VAL A 233 15.15 17.08 -7.39
C VAL A 233 14.55 16.03 -8.33
N LYS A 234 14.77 16.14 -9.64
CA LYS A 234 14.33 15.14 -10.65
C LYS A 234 14.99 13.78 -10.42
N VAL A 235 16.31 13.74 -10.20
CA VAL A 235 17.04 12.50 -9.86
C VAL A 235 16.53 11.91 -8.55
N ARG A 236 16.40 12.72 -7.48
CA ARG A 236 15.85 12.26 -6.19
C ARG A 236 14.38 11.80 -6.27
N ALA A 237 13.62 12.19 -7.29
CA ALA A 237 12.28 11.65 -7.53
C ALA A 237 12.32 10.24 -8.12
N LEU A 238 13.12 10.03 -9.17
CA LEU A 238 13.34 8.71 -9.80
C LEU A 238 13.98 7.71 -8.82
N GLU A 239 14.88 8.18 -7.95
CA GLU A 239 15.49 7.34 -6.90
C GLU A 239 14.45 6.84 -5.88
N ARG A 240 13.46 7.66 -5.52
CA ARG A 240 12.35 7.23 -4.66
C ARG A 240 11.41 6.23 -5.35
N GLU A 241 11.22 6.35 -6.67
CA GLU A 241 10.44 5.40 -7.46
C GLU A 241 11.16 4.05 -7.57
N ALA A 242 12.46 4.05 -7.89
CA ALA A 242 13.29 2.85 -7.91
C ALA A 242 13.35 2.15 -6.53
N GLU A 243 13.51 2.93 -5.45
CA GLU A 243 13.47 2.42 -4.08
C GLU A 243 12.11 1.80 -3.72
N ALA A 244 10.99 2.41 -4.13
CA ALA A 244 9.65 1.88 -3.91
C ALA A 244 9.43 0.57 -4.70
N ASN A 245 9.83 0.53 -5.97
CA ASN A 245 9.79 -0.68 -6.81
C ASN A 245 10.64 -1.81 -6.21
N ARG A 246 11.84 -1.50 -5.72
CA ARG A 246 12.75 -2.46 -5.10
C ARG A 246 12.17 -3.05 -3.83
N ARG A 247 11.65 -2.22 -2.91
CA ARG A 247 10.99 -2.68 -1.68
C ARG A 247 9.78 -3.56 -1.97
N LEU A 248 8.98 -3.22 -2.98
CA LEU A 248 7.82 -4.02 -3.39
C LEU A 248 8.25 -5.37 -3.99
N TYR A 249 9.32 -5.40 -4.78
CA TYR A 249 9.95 -6.63 -5.26
C TYR A 249 10.47 -7.50 -4.10
N GLU A 250 11.18 -6.91 -3.14
CA GLU A 250 11.72 -7.60 -1.95
C GLU A 250 10.61 -8.19 -1.06
N GLU A 251 9.52 -7.45 -0.81
CA GLU A 251 8.34 -7.92 -0.07
C GLU A 251 7.68 -9.13 -0.76
N PHE A 252 7.49 -9.05 -2.07
CA PHE A 252 6.92 -10.15 -2.86
C PHE A 252 7.88 -11.35 -2.95
N LEU A 253 9.19 -11.12 -2.97
CA LEU A 253 10.20 -12.18 -2.98
C LEU A 253 10.26 -12.92 -1.63
N GLY A 254 10.10 -12.18 -0.52
CA GLY A 254 9.93 -12.75 0.82
C GLY A 254 8.67 -13.62 0.91
N ARG A 255 7.52 -13.13 0.42
CA ARG A 255 6.27 -13.91 0.36
C ARG A 255 6.41 -15.16 -0.50
N PHE A 256 7.00 -15.05 -1.70
CA PHE A 256 7.21 -16.19 -2.59
C PHE A 256 8.06 -17.29 -1.96
N LYS A 257 9.17 -16.93 -1.30
CA LYS A 257 10.00 -17.89 -0.56
C LYS A 257 9.19 -18.60 0.54
N ALA A 258 8.48 -17.85 1.38
CA ALA A 258 7.66 -18.40 2.45
C ALA A 258 6.56 -19.36 1.94
N THR A 259 5.85 -19.01 0.86
CA THR A 259 4.84 -19.88 0.24
C THR A 259 5.46 -21.14 -0.41
N SER A 260 6.61 -21.01 -1.07
CA SER A 260 7.32 -22.13 -1.69
C SER A 260 7.87 -23.10 -0.65
N GLU A 261 8.39 -22.60 0.48
CA GLU A 261 8.83 -23.42 1.62
C GLU A 261 7.63 -24.09 2.30
N GLN A 262 6.52 -23.38 2.49
CA GLN A 262 5.30 -23.94 3.07
C GLN A 262 4.70 -25.09 2.22
N THR A 263 4.85 -25.03 0.90
CA THR A 263 4.47 -26.14 -0.01
C THR A 263 5.27 -27.41 0.28
N SER A 264 6.54 -27.27 0.64
CA SER A 264 7.45 -28.40 0.95
C SER A 264 7.26 -29.01 2.34
N LEU A 265 6.58 -28.30 3.27
CA LEU A 265 6.54 -28.64 4.70
C LEU A 265 5.19 -29.19 5.19
N GLN A 266 4.24 -29.51 4.29
CA GLN A 266 2.86 -29.83 4.69
C GLN A 266 2.72 -31.18 5.43
N LYS A 267 2.47 -31.10 6.75
CA LYS A 267 1.77 -32.16 7.51
C LYS A 267 0.27 -31.89 7.47
N SER A 268 -0.54 -32.95 7.34
CA SER A 268 -1.99 -32.84 7.52
C SER A 268 -2.34 -32.40 8.95
N GLU A 269 -3.15 -31.35 9.07
CA GLU A 269 -3.76 -30.90 10.33
C GLU A 269 -4.79 -31.93 10.85
N ALA A 270 -5.40 -32.69 9.94
CA ALA A 270 -6.33 -33.77 10.26
C ALA A 270 -5.59 -35.12 10.38
N ARG A 271 -5.72 -35.79 11.52
CA ARG A 271 -5.20 -37.15 11.77
C ARG A 271 -6.32 -38.08 12.24
N ILE A 272 -6.24 -39.36 11.88
CA ILE A 272 -7.14 -40.39 12.42
C ILE A 272 -6.81 -40.58 13.90
N VAL A 273 -7.75 -40.23 14.79
CA VAL A 273 -7.59 -40.36 16.25
C VAL A 273 -7.84 -41.79 16.72
N SER A 274 -8.78 -42.48 16.06
CA SER A 274 -9.04 -43.91 16.23
C SER A 274 -9.66 -44.45 14.94
N PRO A 275 -9.17 -45.56 14.36
CA PRO A 275 -9.78 -46.15 13.18
C PRO A 275 -11.10 -46.85 13.53
N ALA A 276 -12.04 -46.84 12.59
CA ALA A 276 -13.27 -47.61 12.70
C ALA A 276 -12.98 -49.12 12.68
N THR A 277 -13.55 -49.84 13.64
CA THR A 277 -13.44 -51.30 13.79
C THR A 277 -14.76 -52.00 13.43
N PRO A 278 -14.75 -53.28 13.00
CA PRO A 278 -15.98 -54.00 12.67
C PRO A 278 -16.91 -54.15 13.89
N PRO A 279 -18.20 -53.77 13.80
CA PRO A 279 -19.10 -53.79 14.95
C PRO A 279 -19.41 -55.21 15.43
N LEU A 280 -19.21 -55.45 16.73
CA LEU A 280 -19.43 -56.74 17.41
C LEU A 280 -20.91 -57.10 17.62
N LYS A 281 -21.82 -56.12 17.52
CA LYS A 281 -23.28 -56.28 17.63
C LYS A 281 -23.96 -55.45 16.54
N SER A 282 -25.12 -55.89 16.07
CA SER A 282 -25.86 -55.14 15.04
C SER A 282 -26.42 -53.83 15.60
N THR A 283 -26.14 -52.70 14.94
CA THR A 283 -26.64 -51.36 15.31
C THR A 283 -28.11 -51.13 14.91
N ARG A 284 -28.76 -52.10 14.28
CA ARG A 284 -30.21 -52.06 14.01
C ARG A 284 -30.97 -52.33 15.30
N ILE A 285 -32.12 -51.68 15.48
CA ILE A 285 -33.12 -52.02 16.51
C ILE A 285 -33.30 -53.55 16.54
N SER A 286 -33.14 -54.16 17.71
CA SER A 286 -33.24 -55.61 17.88
C SER A 286 -34.56 -56.13 17.30
N PRO A 287 -34.56 -57.25 16.55
CA PRO A 287 -35.79 -57.84 16.02
C PRO A 287 -36.77 -58.21 17.13
N ILE A 288 -36.29 -58.44 18.35
CA ILE A 288 -37.11 -58.67 19.55
C ILE A 288 -37.89 -57.39 19.92
N ILE A 289 -37.23 -56.22 19.93
CA ILE A 289 -37.88 -54.94 20.26
C ILE A 289 -38.90 -54.57 19.17
N LEU A 290 -38.56 -54.77 17.89
CA LEU A 290 -39.48 -54.52 16.78
C LEU A 290 -40.66 -55.51 16.80
N GLY A 291 -40.42 -56.77 17.19
CA GLY A 291 -41.46 -57.78 17.41
C GLY A 291 -42.41 -57.41 18.54
N ILE A 292 -41.88 -57.01 19.70
CA ILE A 292 -42.69 -56.54 20.85
C ILE A 292 -43.50 -55.29 20.47
N ALA A 293 -42.90 -54.32 19.78
CA ALA A 293 -43.62 -53.14 19.30
C ALA A 293 -44.74 -53.50 18.30
N GLY A 294 -44.49 -54.46 17.40
CA GLY A 294 -45.50 -55.00 16.49
C GLY A 294 -46.63 -55.74 17.21
N ILE A 295 -46.32 -56.52 18.24
CA ILE A 295 -47.31 -57.20 19.10
C ILE A 295 -48.15 -56.17 19.86
N MET A 296 -47.53 -55.15 20.47
CA MET A 296 -48.24 -54.07 21.18
C MET A 296 -49.16 -53.29 20.25
N LEU A 297 -48.71 -52.92 19.05
CA LEU A 297 -49.56 -52.31 18.02
C LEU A 297 -50.69 -53.25 17.57
N GLY A 298 -50.43 -54.54 17.44
CA GLY A 298 -51.44 -55.55 17.14
C GLY A 298 -52.50 -55.70 18.24
N ILE A 299 -52.10 -55.64 19.51
CA ILE A 299 -53.01 -55.66 20.66
C ILE A 299 -53.87 -54.39 20.69
N VAL A 300 -53.27 -53.20 20.50
CA VAL A 300 -54.01 -51.92 20.47
C VAL A 300 -54.98 -51.88 19.29
N ALA A 301 -54.57 -52.33 18.10
CA ALA A 301 -55.46 -52.43 16.94
C ALA A 301 -56.58 -53.47 17.14
N GLY A 302 -56.29 -54.60 17.79
CA GLY A 302 -57.27 -55.63 18.14
C GLY A 302 -58.30 -55.16 19.17
N PHE A 303 -57.87 -54.48 20.23
CA PHE A 303 -58.78 -53.86 21.20
C PHE A 303 -59.63 -52.76 20.56
N GLY A 304 -59.02 -51.93 19.69
CA GLY A 304 -59.74 -50.90 18.94
C GLY A 304 -60.81 -51.49 18.02
N SER A 305 -60.53 -52.58 17.31
CA SER A 305 -61.51 -53.25 16.45
C SER A 305 -62.59 -53.99 17.23
N ALA A 306 -62.26 -54.56 18.40
CA ALA A 306 -63.24 -55.16 19.31
C ALA A 306 -64.22 -54.12 19.87
N LEU A 307 -63.72 -53.00 20.41
CA LEU A 307 -64.55 -51.90 20.92
C LEU A 307 -65.41 -51.25 19.82
N LEU A 308 -64.88 -51.14 18.59
CA LEU A 308 -65.66 -50.66 17.45
C LEU A 308 -66.77 -51.64 17.05
N GLY A 309 -66.50 -52.94 17.07
CA GLY A 309 -67.50 -53.99 16.83
C GLY A 309 -68.58 -54.06 17.93
N GLU A 310 -68.20 -53.84 19.18
CA GLU A 310 -69.12 -53.79 20.32
C GLU A 310 -69.99 -52.53 20.30
N ALA A 311 -69.41 -51.35 19.98
CA ALA A 311 -70.16 -50.12 19.77
C ALA A 311 -71.18 -50.23 18.61
N LEU A 312 -70.81 -50.91 17.52
CA LEU A 312 -71.74 -51.24 16.42
C LEU A 312 -72.82 -52.24 16.84
N SER A 313 -72.49 -53.20 17.71
CA SER A 313 -73.44 -54.21 18.22
C SER A 313 -74.44 -53.61 19.22
N ALA A 314 -74.02 -52.64 20.02
CA ALA A 314 -74.86 -51.91 20.96
C ALA A 314 -75.90 -50.99 20.28
N ALA A 315 -75.74 -50.70 18.99
CA ALA A 315 -76.67 -49.85 18.21
C ALA A 315 -77.97 -50.57 17.78
N GLY A 316 -78.00 -51.92 17.80
CA GLY A 316 -79.22 -52.70 18.05
C GLY A 316 -80.02 -53.31 16.88
N LEU A 317 -80.94 -54.20 17.30
CA LEU A 317 -82.07 -54.83 16.58
C LEU A 317 -81.82 -55.88 15.47
N MET A 318 -82.01 -57.15 15.85
CA MET A 318 -83.14 -57.93 15.30
C MET A 318 -83.62 -59.06 16.23
N ARG A 319 -84.95 -59.24 16.34
CA ARG A 319 -85.61 -60.33 17.08
C ARG A 319 -87.01 -60.57 16.48
N ARG A 320 -87.38 -61.83 16.18
CA ARG A 320 -88.74 -62.19 15.72
C ARG A 320 -89.16 -63.58 16.23
N ARG A 321 -90.47 -63.82 16.38
CA ARG A 321 -91.07 -65.09 16.84
C ARG A 321 -92.07 -65.67 15.82
N VAL A 322 -92.33 -66.97 16.00
CA VAL A 322 -93.33 -67.92 15.42
C VAL A 322 -94.74 -67.55 15.96
N PRO A 323 -95.93 -67.76 15.30
CA PRO A 323 -96.54 -69.12 15.14
C PRO A 323 -97.68 -69.44 14.09
N THR A 324 -97.97 -70.77 14.01
CA THR A 324 -99.29 -71.47 13.79
C THR A 324 -99.94 -71.72 12.39
N SER A 325 -100.91 -72.67 12.37
CA SER A 325 -101.50 -73.46 11.26
C SER A 325 -103.06 -73.37 11.28
N PRO A 326 -103.91 -73.99 10.39
CA PRO A 326 -104.12 -75.47 10.26
C PRO A 326 -104.47 -76.02 8.83
N ALA A 327 -104.87 -77.30 8.72
CA ALA A 327 -105.10 -78.09 7.48
C ALA A 327 -106.58 -78.34 7.11
N PRO A 328 -106.88 -78.92 5.92
CA PRO A 328 -107.20 -80.38 5.76
C PRO A 328 -106.63 -81.02 4.45
N ASP A 329 -106.70 -82.32 4.12
CA ASP A 329 -106.84 -83.59 4.91
C ASP A 329 -106.29 -84.85 4.16
N LYS A 330 -107.07 -85.55 3.30
CA LYS A 330 -106.76 -86.87 2.65
C LYS A 330 -107.26 -86.92 1.17
N THR A 331 -106.94 -87.86 0.26
CA THR A 331 -106.58 -89.31 0.37
C THR A 331 -105.82 -89.84 -0.89
N HIS A 332 -105.33 -91.08 -0.83
CA HIS A 332 -104.85 -92.00 -1.91
C HIS A 332 -103.37 -91.98 -2.37
N ALA A 333 -102.98 -93.11 -2.99
CA ALA A 333 -101.64 -93.64 -3.31
C ALA A 333 -101.79 -94.64 -4.51
N PRO A 334 -100.76 -95.35 -5.04
CA PRO A 334 -99.35 -95.47 -4.63
C PRO A 334 -98.30 -95.28 -5.78
N ALA A 335 -97.03 -95.64 -5.49
CA ALA A 335 -95.84 -95.45 -6.31
C ALA A 335 -95.69 -96.42 -7.53
N PRO A 336 -94.66 -96.26 -8.40
CA PRO A 336 -93.36 -96.87 -8.07
C PRO A 336 -92.07 -96.08 -8.46
N MET A 337 -90.97 -96.60 -7.90
CA MET A 337 -89.52 -96.55 -8.23
C MET A 337 -89.08 -96.20 -9.68
N ARG A 338 -87.81 -95.80 -10.00
CA ARG A 338 -86.50 -96.03 -9.33
C ARG A 338 -85.32 -95.14 -9.82
N PHE A 339 -84.24 -95.14 -9.02
CA PHE A 339 -82.82 -94.87 -9.35
C PHE A 339 -82.31 -93.44 -9.66
N ALA A 340 -80.98 -93.28 -9.53
CA ALA A 340 -80.21 -92.02 -9.49
C ALA A 340 -78.72 -92.25 -9.83
N THR A 341 -77.95 -91.18 -10.12
CA THR A 341 -76.46 -91.08 -9.92
C THR A 341 -76.00 -89.59 -10.10
N PRO A 342 -74.79 -89.17 -9.64
CA PRO A 342 -74.52 -87.77 -9.23
C PRO A 342 -73.49 -86.96 -10.06
N PRO A 343 -73.32 -85.64 -9.81
CA PRO A 343 -72.36 -84.74 -10.48
C PRO A 343 -71.01 -84.58 -9.71
N PRO A 344 -70.05 -83.81 -10.29
CA PRO A 344 -69.23 -82.86 -9.52
C PRO A 344 -69.10 -81.46 -10.22
N PRO A 345 -68.43 -80.43 -9.63
CA PRO A 345 -68.97 -79.05 -9.64
C PRO A 345 -68.09 -77.94 -10.28
N SER A 346 -68.57 -76.69 -10.17
CA SER A 346 -68.14 -75.50 -10.93
C SER A 346 -67.31 -74.44 -10.16
N ARG A 347 -66.38 -73.80 -10.90
CA ARG A 347 -65.90 -72.39 -10.75
C ARG A 347 -66.78 -71.49 -11.67
N PRO A 348 -66.69 -70.12 -11.74
CA PRO A 348 -65.65 -69.15 -11.32
C PRO A 348 -66.29 -67.94 -10.55
N PRO A 349 -66.19 -66.63 -10.91
CA PRO A 349 -65.10 -65.71 -11.32
C PRO A 349 -64.81 -64.62 -10.22
N ARG A 350 -63.93 -63.60 -10.28
CA ARG A 350 -63.09 -62.85 -11.27
C ARG A 350 -63.70 -61.54 -11.87
N SER A 351 -62.84 -60.52 -12.07
CA SER A 351 -63.07 -59.15 -12.62
C SER A 351 -63.68 -58.10 -11.64
N SER A 352 -63.54 -56.77 -11.80
CA SER A 352 -62.87 -55.87 -12.79
C SER A 352 -62.13 -54.70 -12.06
N ARG A 353 -61.11 -53.97 -12.56
CA ARG A 353 -60.86 -53.19 -13.82
C ARG A 353 -61.82 -51.97 -13.98
N PRO A 354 -61.41 -50.83 -14.60
CA PRO A 354 -60.15 -50.45 -15.29
C PRO A 354 -59.13 -49.73 -14.33
N SER A 355 -58.35 -48.64 -14.55
CA SER A 355 -58.17 -47.61 -15.62
C SER A 355 -56.71 -47.08 -15.76
N SER A 356 -56.50 -45.88 -16.34
CA SER A 356 -55.45 -45.67 -17.38
C SER A 356 -55.00 -44.16 -17.57
N PRO A 357 -54.14 -43.72 -18.55
CA PRO A 357 -52.73 -43.36 -18.21
C PRO A 357 -52.01 -42.21 -19.00
N ARG A 358 -50.77 -41.85 -18.56
CA ARG A 358 -49.64 -41.27 -19.37
C ARG A 358 -49.83 -39.83 -19.96
N PRO A 359 -48.82 -39.19 -20.65
CA PRO A 359 -47.39 -39.52 -20.90
C PRO A 359 -46.37 -38.39 -20.52
N PRO A 360 -45.04 -38.58 -20.74
CA PRO A 360 -43.99 -37.57 -20.46
C PRO A 360 -43.23 -37.00 -21.70
N HIS A 361 -42.57 -35.86 -21.51
CA HIS A 361 -41.54 -35.22 -22.37
C HIS A 361 -40.58 -34.41 -21.48
N ARG A 362 -39.32 -34.12 -21.84
CA ARG A 362 -38.41 -34.69 -22.86
C ARG A 362 -36.99 -34.56 -22.32
#